data_AF-A0A1M5R5Y4-F1
#
_entry.id   AF-A0A1M5R5Y4-F1
#
_cell.length_a   1.000
_cell.length_b   1.000
_cell.length_c   1.000
_cell.angle_alpha   90.00
_cell.angle_beta   90.00
_cell.angle_gamma   90.00
#
_symmetry.space_group_name_H-M   'P 1'
#
loop_
_entity.id
_entity.type
_entity.pdbx_description
1 polymer ?
#
loop_
_entity_poly.entity_id
_entity_poly.type
_entity_poly.pdbx_seq_one_letter_code
_entity_poly.pdbx_strand_id
1 'polypeptide(L)' 'MDWKRKKTPLMGLIGGLGVVAFLGGVVAGLYSMGMAVFLAFAIWIVGATLINVLID' A
#
# COMPACT_ATOMS: atom_id res chain seq x y z
N MET A 1 6.01 9.81 22.05
CA MET A 1 5.10 9.98 20.90
C MET A 1 4.18 8.77 20.86
N ASP A 2 2.88 8.98 20.69
CA ASP A 2 1.87 7.92 20.80
C ASP A 2 1.80 7.10 19.50
N TRP A 3 2.80 6.23 19.28
CA TRP A 3 2.98 5.52 18.01
C TRP A 3 1.82 4.57 17.67
N LYS A 4 1.14 4.02 18.68
CA LYS A 4 -0.07 3.21 18.49
C LYS A 4 -1.20 3.98 17.79
N ARG A 5 -1.34 5.29 18.06
CA ARG A 5 -2.32 6.14 17.35
C ARG A 5 -1.95 6.39 15.88
N LYS A 6 -0.67 6.23 15.51
CA LYS A 6 -0.21 6.40 14.12
C LYS A 6 -0.29 5.13 13.28
N LYS A 7 -0.46 3.95 13.89
CA LYS A 7 -0.55 2.66 13.18
C LYS A 7 -1.73 2.63 12.19
N THR A 8 -2.92 2.99 12.64
CA THR A 8 -4.14 3.02 11.81
C THR A 8 -4.04 3.95 10.59
N PRO A 9 -3.64 5.24 10.74
CA PRO A 9 -3.52 6.11 9.57
C PRO A 9 -2.41 5.67 8.61
N LEU A 10 -1.32 5.07 9.11
CA LEU A 10 -0.26 4.53 8.26
C LEU A 10 -0.72 3.30 7.46
N MET A 11 -1.51 2.40 8.08
CA MET A 11 -2.12 1.27 7.35
C MET A 11 -3.07 1.77 6.25
N GLY A 12 -3.86 2.80 6.54
CA GLY A 12 -4.71 3.47 5.54
C GLY A 12 -3.91 4.08 4.39
N LEU A 13 -2.78 4.74 4.70
CA LEU A 13 -1.89 5.32 3.69
C LEU A 13 -1.33 4.25 2.74
N ILE A 14 -0.82 3.15 3.28
CA ILE A 14 -0.29 2.04 2.47
C ILE A 14 -1.38 1.42 1.60
N GLY A 15 -2.58 1.21 2.14
CA GLY A 15 -3.74 0.76 1.36
C GLY A 15 -4.07 1.71 0.20
N GLY A 16 -4.07 3.02 0.48
CA GLY A 16 -4.28 4.05 -0.54
C GLY A 16 -3.22 4.04 -1.64
N LEU A 17 -1.95 3.87 -1.30
CA LEU A 17 -0.86 3.75 -2.27
C LEU A 17 -1.01 2.52 -3.18
N GLY A 18 -1.45 1.39 -2.63
CA GLY A 18 -1.77 0.19 -3.42
C GLY A 18 -2.90 0.44 -4.42
N VAL A 19 -3.96 1.15 -4.01
CA VAL A 19 -5.06 1.54 -4.90
C VAL A 19 -4.58 2.50 -5.99
N VAL A 20 -3.74 3.49 -5.65
CA VAL A 20 -3.17 4.42 -6.64
C VAL A 20 -2.33 3.69 -7.68
N ALA A 21 -1.49 2.73 -7.26
CA ALA A 21 -0.73 1.91 -8.20
C ALA A 21 -1.67 1.12 -9.12
N PHE A 22 -2.68 0.45 -8.55
CA PHE A 22 -3.66 -0.29 -9.36
C PHE A 22 -4.35 0.60 -10.39
N LEU A 23 -4.84 1.77 -9.99
CA LEU A 23 -5.50 2.73 -10.89
C LEU A 23 -4.54 3.31 -11.93
N GLY A 24 -3.28 3.56 -11.58
CA GLY A 24 -2.26 3.97 -12.54
C GLY A 24 -2.04 2.91 -13.64
N GLY A 25 -2.05 1.63 -13.26
CA GLY A 25 -1.99 0.55 -14.24
C GLY A 25 -3.24 0.44 -15.10
N VAL A 26 -4.42 0.43 -14.47
CA VAL A 26 -5.70 0.13 -15.15
C VAL A 26 -6.24 1.33 -15.94
N VAL A 27 -6.21 2.53 -15.35
CA VAL A 27 -6.82 3.74 -15.92
C VAL A 27 -5.83 4.49 -16.80
N ALA A 28 -4.58 4.63 -16.36
CA ALA A 28 -3.56 5.35 -17.12
C ALA A 28 -2.74 4.45 -18.05
N GLY A 29 -2.96 3.13 -18.03
CA GLY A 29 -2.30 2.19 -18.95
C GLY A 29 -0.78 2.10 -18.77
N LEU A 30 -0.27 2.47 -17.59
CA LEU A 30 1.17 2.54 -17.34
C LEU A 30 1.88 1.18 -17.41
N TYR A 31 1.14 0.09 -17.18
CA TYR A 31 1.63 -1.29 -17.24
C TYR A 31 0.46 -2.28 -17.36
N SER A 32 0.77 -3.56 -17.57
CA SER A 32 -0.25 -4.62 -17.72
C SER A 32 -1.08 -4.82 -16.45
N MET A 33 -2.30 -5.34 -16.61
CA MET A 33 -3.21 -5.66 -15.50
C MET A 33 -2.55 -6.55 -14.43
N GLY A 34 -1.80 -7.58 -14.86
CA GLY A 34 -1.09 -8.46 -13.94
C GLY A 34 -0.05 -7.72 -13.10
N MET A 35 0.68 -6.78 -13.70
CA MET A 35 1.66 -5.96 -13.01
C MET A 35 0.99 -4.95 -12.06
N ALA A 36 -0.17 -4.42 -12.44
CA ALA A 36 -0.96 -3.53 -11.57
C ALA A 36 -1.44 -4.21 -10.30
N VAL A 37 -2.00 -5.41 -10.44
CA VAL A 37 -2.44 -6.22 -9.30
C VAL A 37 -1.25 -6.59 -8.42
N PHE A 38 -0.15 -7.04 -9.04
CA PHE A 38 1.07 -7.38 -8.32
C PHE A 38 1.60 -6.20 -7.50
N LEU A 39 1.72 -5.02 -8.10
CA LEU A 39 2.23 -3.83 -7.41
C LEU A 39 1.31 -3.37 -6.27
N ALA A 40 -0.01 -3.41 -6.47
CA ALA A 40 -0.97 -3.06 -5.44
C ALA A 40 -0.82 -3.96 -4.19
N PHE A 41 -0.72 -5.27 -4.40
CA PHE A 41 -0.48 -6.22 -3.31
C PHE A 41 0.92 -6.11 -2.72
N ALA A 42 1.95 -5.91 -3.53
CA ALA A 42 3.31 -5.73 -3.06
C ALA A 42 3.43 -4.52 -2.12
N ILE A 43 2.84 -3.37 -2.52
CA ILE A 43 2.79 -2.16 -1.68
C ILE A 43 2.05 -2.46 -0.37
N TRP A 44 0.87 -3.10 -0.46
CA TRP A 44 0.06 -3.37 0.73
C TRP A 44 0.76 -4.32 1.72
N ILE A 45 1.25 -5.46 1.24
CA ILE A 45 1.90 -6.49 2.07
C ILE A 45 3.17 -5.92 2.70
N VAL A 46 4.09 -5.38 1.89
CA VAL A 46 5.38 -4.88 2.39
C VAL A 46 5.15 -3.71 3.36
N GLY A 47 4.28 -2.77 3.01
CA GLY A 47 3.99 -1.61 3.87
C GLY A 47 3.30 -2.02 5.19
N ALA A 48 2.33 -2.94 5.14
CA ALA A 48 1.66 -3.44 6.35
C ALA A 48 2.63 -4.19 7.26
N THR A 49 3.51 -5.03 6.70
CA THR A 49 4.55 -5.72 7.46
C THR A 49 5.50 -4.72 8.11
N LEU A 50 5.99 -3.72 7.37
CA LEU A 50 6.87 -2.69 7.92
C LEU A 50 6.21 -1.92 9.06
N ILE A 51 4.95 -1.50 8.90
CA ILE A 51 4.21 -0.80 9.96
C ILE A 51 4.07 -1.68 11.20
N ASN A 52 3.73 -2.96 11.02
CA ASN A 52 3.57 -3.87 12.16
C ASN A 52 4.89 -4.14 12.88
N VAL A 53 5.99 -4.32 12.15
CA VAL A 53 7.32 -4.57 12.74
C VAL A 53 7.87 -3.32 13.44
N LEU A 54 7.63 -2.13 12.88
CA LEU A 54 8.19 -0.87 13.40
C LEU A 54 7.32 -0.21 14.48
N ILE A 55 6.02 -0.51 14.53
CA ILE A 55 5.02 0.16 15.38
C ILE A 55 4.25 -0.86 16.24
N ASP A 56 4.94 -1.87 16.74
CA ASP A 56 4.36 -2.84 17.69
C ASP A 56 4.17 -2.24 19.10
#